data_AF-A0A7C2NIC1-F1
#
_entry.id   AF-A0A7C2NIC1-F1
#
_cell.length_a   1.000
_cell.length_b   1.000
_cell.length_c   1.000
_cell.angle_alpha   90.00
_cell.angle_beta   90.00
_cell.angle_gamma   90.00
#
_symmetry.space_group_name_H-M   'P 1'
#
loop_
_entity.id
_entity.type
_entity.pdbx_description
1 polymer ?
#
loop_
_entity_poly.entity_id
_entity_poly.type
_entity_poly.pdbx_seq_one_letter_code
_entity_poly.pdbx_strand_id
1 'polypeptide(L)'
;MLKADGGKMFPLDILAAATIKRSLALISGFTLLVKANNHTCAASLLRLQLDSCLRFFAAFIVDKPHEFAHNVLKGIPIREMNDLNGKKMTDRYLVNTLSKKYKWMPRVYESTSGFIHLSEKHLLSVFDGTKGENTLGLVIGADDKNVPTEIWIELTDAFLAAMDALF
;
A
#
# COMPACT_ATOMS: atom_id res chain seq x y z
N MET A 1 2.91 -16.26 23.03
CA MET A 1 4.32 -16.16 22.56
C MET A 1 4.39 -16.75 21.17
N LEU A 2 4.97 -16.03 20.20
CA LEU A 2 5.36 -16.62 18.93
C LEU A 2 6.46 -17.65 19.20
N LYS A 3 6.34 -18.87 18.68
CA LYS A 3 7.36 -19.92 18.77
C LYS A 3 7.52 -20.54 17.38
N ALA A 4 8.73 -20.52 16.85
CA ALA A 4 9.14 -21.22 15.63
C ALA A 4 10.40 -22.05 15.94
N ASP A 5 10.68 -23.13 15.20
CA ASP A 5 11.88 -23.97 15.33
C ASP A 5 12.36 -24.22 16.78
N GLY A 6 11.49 -24.78 17.63
CA GLY A 6 11.86 -25.06 19.03
C GLY A 6 12.11 -23.83 19.91
N GLY A 7 11.67 -22.63 19.48
CA GLY A 7 11.87 -21.36 20.18
C GLY A 7 12.91 -20.44 19.54
N LYS A 8 13.52 -20.83 18.42
CA LYS A 8 14.42 -19.96 17.66
C LYS A 8 13.62 -18.96 16.83
N MET A 9 14.09 -17.71 16.85
CA MET A 9 13.53 -16.59 16.08
C MET A 9 14.60 -16.10 15.12
N PHE A 10 14.27 -15.99 13.85
CA PHE A 10 15.13 -15.45 12.81
C PHE A 10 14.71 -14.03 12.45
N PRO A 11 15.62 -13.20 11.89
CA PRO A 11 15.30 -11.83 11.47
C PRO A 11 14.08 -11.74 10.53
N LEU A 12 13.89 -12.75 9.67
CA LEU A 12 12.77 -12.81 8.74
C LEU A 12 11.43 -13.02 9.47
N ASP A 13 11.41 -13.77 10.58
CA ASP A 13 10.19 -13.95 11.39
C ASP A 13 9.73 -12.62 11.99
N ILE A 14 10.68 -11.79 12.44
CA ILE A 14 10.41 -10.45 12.96
C ILE A 14 9.86 -9.54 11.85
N LEU A 15 10.46 -9.59 10.66
CA LEU A 15 9.99 -8.83 9.50
C LEU A 15 8.58 -9.25 9.07
N ALA A 16 8.30 -10.56 9.07
CA ALA A 16 6.96 -11.10 8.80
C ALA A 16 5.94 -10.62 9.85
N ALA A 17 6.28 -10.73 11.15
CA ALA A 17 5.42 -10.27 12.23
C ALA A 17 5.13 -8.77 12.15
N ALA A 18 6.14 -7.95 11.83
CA ALA A 18 5.98 -6.50 11.62
C ALA A 18 5.06 -6.21 10.42
N THR A 19 5.21 -6.95 9.33
CA THR A 19 4.39 -6.81 8.13
C THR A 19 2.92 -7.18 8.41
N ILE A 20 2.68 -8.29 9.11
CA ILE A 20 1.34 -8.72 9.55
C ILE A 20 0.72 -7.66 10.46
N LYS A 21 1.46 -7.20 11.48
CA LYS A 21 0.96 -6.18 12.42
C LYS A 21 0.58 -4.89 11.71
N ARG A 22 1.41 -4.43 10.76
CA ARG A 22 1.10 -3.26 9.93
C ARG A 22 -0.13 -3.49 9.08
N SER A 23 -0.25 -4.66 8.43
CA SER A 23 -1.41 -4.98 7.60
C SER A 23 -2.72 -4.98 8.41
N LEU A 24 -2.74 -5.60 9.59
CA LEU A 24 -3.88 -5.57 10.51
C LEU A 24 -4.27 -4.14 10.94
N ALA A 25 -3.28 -3.28 11.21
CA ALA A 25 -3.54 -1.88 11.53
C ALA A 25 -4.13 -1.12 10.34
N LEU A 26 -3.62 -1.37 9.12
CA LEU A 26 -4.15 -0.76 7.89
C LEU A 26 -5.57 -1.24 7.59
N ILE A 27 -5.89 -2.52 7.76
CA ILE A 27 -7.26 -3.06 7.60
C ILE A 27 -8.23 -2.33 8.54
N SER A 28 -7.86 -2.20 9.82
CA SER A 28 -8.68 -1.52 10.81
C SER A 28 -8.90 -0.05 10.45
N GLY A 29 -7.84 0.65 10.05
CA GLY A 29 -7.93 2.06 9.64
C GLY A 29 -8.75 2.25 8.36
N PHE A 30 -8.53 1.39 7.37
CA PHE A 30 -9.25 1.40 6.09
C PHE A 30 -10.75 1.23 6.31
N THR A 31 -11.13 0.23 7.11
CA THR A 31 -12.54 -0.04 7.44
C THR A 31 -13.20 1.16 8.12
N LEU A 32 -12.49 1.84 9.02
CA LEU A 32 -13.00 3.05 9.69
C LEU A 32 -13.23 4.18 8.68
N LEU A 33 -12.29 4.41 7.76
CA LEU A 33 -12.35 5.49 6.77
C LEU A 33 -13.44 5.25 5.72
N VAL A 34 -13.62 4.00 5.27
CA VAL A 34 -14.74 3.62 4.39
C VAL A 34 -16.08 3.93 5.07
N LYS A 35 -16.24 3.57 6.35
CA LYS A 35 -17.46 3.87 7.12
C LYS A 35 -17.68 5.37 7.36
N ALA A 36 -16.59 6.13 7.45
CA ALA A 36 -16.62 7.59 7.61
C ALA A 36 -16.77 8.33 6.26
N ASN A 37 -16.92 7.60 5.15
CA ASN A 37 -16.96 8.16 3.80
C ASN A 37 -15.75 9.05 3.46
N ASN A 38 -14.57 8.71 3.98
CA ASN A 38 -13.32 9.42 3.71
C ASN A 38 -12.49 8.60 2.70
N HIS A 39 -12.83 8.79 1.43
CA HIS A 39 -12.20 8.11 0.31
C HIS A 39 -10.74 8.54 0.16
N THR A 40 -10.47 9.83 0.30
CA THR A 40 -9.13 10.40 0.13
C THR A 40 -8.12 9.69 1.02
N CYS A 41 -8.39 9.55 2.32
CA CYS A 41 -7.51 8.83 3.23
C CYS A 41 -7.58 7.31 3.04
N ALA A 42 -8.73 6.73 2.71
CA ALA A 42 -8.86 5.29 2.49
C ALA A 42 -7.97 4.82 1.32
N ALA A 43 -7.94 5.59 0.22
CA ALA A 43 -7.08 5.34 -0.93
C ALA A 43 -5.58 5.42 -0.57
N SER A 44 -5.19 6.35 0.30
CA SER A 44 -3.81 6.41 0.83
C SER A 44 -3.44 5.13 1.59
N LEU A 45 -4.36 4.55 2.37
CA LEU A 45 -4.10 3.31 3.11
C LEU A 45 -3.93 2.09 2.20
N LEU A 46 -4.65 2.02 1.08
CA LEU A 46 -4.41 0.99 0.06
C LEU A 46 -2.97 1.08 -0.47
N ARG A 47 -2.48 2.29 -0.77
CA ARG A 47 -1.09 2.48 -1.20
C ARG A 47 -0.09 1.99 -0.14
N LEU A 48 -0.36 2.22 1.14
CA LEU A 48 0.48 1.74 2.25
C LEU A 48 0.41 0.20 2.40
N GLN A 49 -0.72 -0.42 2.12
CA GLN A 49 -0.85 -1.88 2.10
C GLN A 49 -0.01 -2.48 0.96
N LEU A 50 -0.05 -1.88 -0.24
CA LEU A 50 0.81 -2.27 -1.35
C LEU A 50 2.30 -2.14 -1.00
N ASP A 51 2.70 -1.07 -0.28
CA ASP A 51 4.07 -0.91 0.21
C ASP A 51 4.49 -2.07 1.13
N SER A 52 3.63 -2.49 2.06
CA SER A 52 3.88 -3.68 2.90
C SER A 52 4.12 -4.93 2.06
N CYS A 53 3.31 -5.14 1.01
CA CYS A 53 3.47 -6.27 0.08
C CYS A 53 4.83 -6.24 -0.61
N LEU A 54 5.20 -5.10 -1.20
CA LEU A 54 6.45 -4.96 -1.95
C LEU A 54 7.68 -5.13 -1.07
N ARG A 55 7.66 -4.53 0.13
CA ARG A 55 8.79 -4.61 1.08
C ARG A 55 9.00 -6.00 1.62
N PHE A 56 7.92 -6.74 1.89
CA PHE A 56 8.02 -8.13 2.33
C PHE A 56 8.41 -9.05 1.17
N PHE A 57 7.84 -8.84 -0.03
CA PHE A 57 8.19 -9.56 -1.25
C PHE A 57 9.70 -9.49 -1.57
N ALA A 58 10.35 -8.38 -1.28
CA ALA A 58 11.80 -8.23 -1.48
C ALA A 58 12.63 -9.34 -0.78
N ALA A 59 12.16 -9.87 0.35
CA ALA A 59 12.82 -10.98 1.05
C ALA A 59 12.83 -12.30 0.25
N PHE A 60 11.97 -12.44 -0.75
CA PHE A 60 11.82 -13.66 -1.56
C PHE A 60 12.57 -13.60 -2.89
N ILE A 61 13.21 -12.48 -3.21
CA ILE A 61 14.00 -12.29 -4.44
C ILE A 61 15.47 -12.03 -4.16
N VAL A 62 15.92 -12.27 -2.93
CA VAL A 62 17.32 -12.16 -2.50
C VAL A 62 17.92 -13.53 -2.25
N ASP A 63 19.24 -13.64 -2.34
CA ASP A 63 19.98 -14.89 -2.08
C ASP A 63 19.94 -15.29 -0.59
N LYS A 64 19.99 -14.32 0.32
CA LYS A 64 20.04 -14.54 1.78
C LYS A 64 18.92 -13.79 2.52
N PRO A 65 17.70 -14.36 2.63
CA PRO A 65 16.53 -13.69 3.20
C PRO A 65 16.70 -13.21 4.66
N HIS A 66 17.42 -13.97 5.49
CA HIS A 66 17.67 -13.56 6.88
C HIS A 66 18.67 -12.41 6.99
N GLU A 67 19.68 -12.36 6.12
CA GLU A 67 20.62 -11.24 6.06
C GLU A 67 19.93 -9.97 5.55
N PHE A 68 19.09 -10.11 4.51
CA PHE A 68 18.21 -9.06 4.04
C PHE A 68 17.33 -8.50 5.16
N ALA A 69 16.60 -9.37 5.87
CA ALA A 69 15.72 -8.95 6.95
C ALA A 69 16.50 -8.28 8.09
N HIS A 70 17.70 -8.78 8.43
CA HIS A 70 18.59 -8.13 9.39
C HIS A 70 18.99 -6.72 8.97
N ASN A 71 19.31 -6.52 7.69
CA ASN A 71 19.63 -5.20 7.14
C ASN A 71 18.43 -4.24 7.16
N VAL A 72 17.22 -4.74 6.89
CA VAL A 72 15.97 -3.96 7.04
C VAL A 72 15.77 -3.54 8.50
N LEU A 73 16.00 -4.44 9.47
CA LEU A 73 15.90 -4.13 10.90
C LEU A 73 16.94 -3.08 11.36
N LYS A 74 18.10 -3.02 10.70
CA LYS A 74 19.09 -1.96 10.91
C LYS A 74 18.71 -0.61 10.28
N GLY A 75 17.57 -0.54 9.58
CA GLY A 75 17.11 0.67 8.90
C GLY A 75 17.80 0.93 7.55
N ILE A 76 18.51 -0.06 6.98
CA ILE A 76 19.07 0.08 5.65
C ILE A 76 17.91 0.14 4.64
N PRO A 77 17.84 1.16 3.75
CA PRO A 77 16.76 1.25 2.78
C PRO A 77 16.78 0.08 1.79
N ILE A 78 15.63 -0.56 1.57
CA ILE A 78 15.49 -1.69 0.61
C ILE A 78 15.93 -1.27 -0.80
N ARG A 79 15.66 -0.02 -1.21
CA ARG A 79 16.10 0.52 -2.51
C ARG A 79 17.61 0.49 -2.72
N GLU A 80 18.40 0.44 -1.64
CA GLU A 80 19.85 0.36 -1.68
C GLU A 80 20.38 -1.09 -1.65
N MET A 81 19.51 -2.07 -1.45
CA MET A 81 19.85 -3.48 -1.48
C MET A 81 19.64 -4.06 -2.88
N ASN A 82 20.32 -5.17 -3.17
CA ASN A 82 20.23 -5.87 -4.45
C ASN A 82 19.43 -7.16 -4.33
N ASP A 83 18.73 -7.51 -5.40
CA ASP A 83 18.13 -8.84 -5.58
C ASP A 83 19.20 -9.90 -5.91
N LEU A 84 18.76 -11.14 -6.13
CA LEU A 84 19.63 -12.28 -6.50
C LEU A 84 20.38 -12.07 -7.83
N ASN A 85 19.96 -11.13 -8.68
CA ASN A 85 20.61 -10.79 -9.95
C ASN A 85 21.50 -9.55 -9.84
N GLY A 86 21.71 -9.01 -8.63
CA GLY A 86 22.50 -7.81 -8.42
C GLY A 86 21.77 -6.50 -8.76
N LYS A 87 20.44 -6.51 -8.97
CA LYS A 87 19.66 -5.31 -9.30
C LYS A 87 19.14 -4.62 -8.04
N LYS A 88 19.26 -3.29 -8.00
CA LYS A 88 18.74 -2.44 -6.91
C LYS A 88 17.21 -2.57 -6.79
N MET A 89 16.73 -2.86 -5.58
CA MET A 89 15.32 -3.11 -5.29
C MET A 89 14.52 -1.83 -5.04
N THR A 90 14.55 -0.92 -6.02
CA THR A 90 13.69 0.28 -6.01
C THR A 90 12.20 -0.09 -6.05
N ASP A 91 11.32 0.79 -5.56
CA ASP A 91 9.88 0.52 -5.57
C ASP A 91 9.36 0.15 -6.97
N ARG A 92 9.77 0.91 -8.00
CA ARG A 92 9.44 0.62 -9.40
C ARG A 92 9.91 -0.77 -9.83
N TYR A 93 11.11 -1.19 -9.41
CA TYR A 93 11.63 -2.52 -9.70
C TYR A 93 10.77 -3.60 -9.04
N LEU A 94 10.43 -3.42 -7.76
CA LEU A 94 9.60 -4.36 -7.01
C LEU A 94 8.20 -4.48 -7.61
N VAL A 95 7.56 -3.35 -7.96
CA VAL A 95 6.25 -3.32 -8.63
C VAL A 95 6.30 -4.09 -9.95
N ASN A 96 7.31 -3.81 -10.80
CA ASN A 96 7.46 -4.48 -12.09
C ASN A 96 7.80 -5.98 -11.96
N THR A 97 8.49 -6.36 -10.89
CA THR A 97 8.80 -7.77 -10.63
C THR A 97 7.55 -8.51 -10.18
N LEU A 98 6.81 -7.94 -9.22
CA LEU A 98 5.60 -8.54 -8.67
C LEU A 98 4.43 -8.53 -9.67
N SER A 99 4.39 -7.57 -10.60
CA SER A 99 3.39 -7.51 -11.68
C SER A 99 3.46 -8.65 -12.68
N LYS A 100 4.55 -9.42 -12.67
CA LYS A 100 4.61 -10.69 -13.42
C LYS A 100 3.55 -11.67 -12.93
N LYS A 101 3.29 -11.69 -11.60
CA LYS A 101 2.26 -12.50 -10.95
C LYS A 101 0.92 -11.76 -10.86
N TYR A 102 0.94 -10.49 -10.46
CA TYR A 102 -0.27 -9.69 -10.24
C TYR A 102 -0.38 -8.52 -11.23
N LYS A 103 -0.99 -8.76 -12.40
CA LYS A 103 -1.05 -7.78 -13.50
C LYS A 103 -1.73 -6.46 -13.16
N TRP A 104 -2.62 -6.46 -12.17
CA TRP A 104 -3.33 -5.27 -11.68
C TRP A 104 -2.45 -4.34 -10.83
N MET A 105 -1.37 -4.86 -10.24
CA MET A 105 -0.52 -4.17 -9.25
C MET A 105 -0.01 -2.81 -9.73
N PRO A 106 0.57 -2.65 -10.95
CA PRO A 106 1.09 -1.36 -11.39
C PRO A 106 0.01 -0.28 -11.48
N ARG A 107 -1.18 -0.63 -11.99
CA ARG A 107 -2.30 0.31 -12.14
C ARG A 107 -2.75 0.84 -10.78
N VAL A 108 -2.96 -0.07 -9.83
CA VAL A 108 -3.44 0.28 -8.48
C VAL A 108 -2.36 1.05 -7.72
N TYR A 109 -1.09 0.62 -7.83
CA TYR A 109 0.03 1.31 -7.21
C TYR A 109 0.16 2.76 -7.71
N GLU A 110 0.09 2.98 -9.03
CA GLU A 110 0.19 4.31 -9.62
C GLU A 110 -1.00 5.19 -9.21
N SER A 111 -2.24 4.70 -9.39
CA SER A 111 -3.45 5.44 -9.04
C SER A 111 -3.47 5.86 -7.57
N THR A 112 -3.12 4.94 -6.66
CA THR A 112 -3.14 5.20 -5.21
C THR A 112 -1.95 6.02 -4.74
N SER A 113 -0.83 6.05 -5.48
CA SER A 113 0.28 6.98 -5.21
C SER A 113 -0.15 8.44 -5.37
N GLY A 114 -1.14 8.71 -6.22
CA GLY A 114 -1.78 10.01 -6.33
C GLY A 114 -2.45 10.50 -5.03
N PHE A 115 -2.72 9.63 -4.06
CA PHE A 115 -3.31 9.99 -2.77
C PHE A 115 -2.27 10.12 -1.63
N ILE A 116 -0.97 10.07 -1.95
CA ILE A 116 0.11 10.24 -0.96
C ILE A 116 0.63 11.68 -0.92
N HIS A 117 0.82 12.28 -2.09
CA HIS A 117 1.26 13.66 -2.24
C HIS A 117 0.12 14.49 -2.80
N LEU A 118 0.10 15.79 -2.47
CA LEU A 118 -0.88 16.71 -3.03
C LEU A 118 -0.82 16.66 -4.56
N SER A 119 -1.96 16.35 -5.18
CA SER A 119 -2.05 15.96 -6.59
C SER A 119 -3.41 16.34 -7.16
N GLU A 120 -3.61 16.07 -8.46
CA GLU A 120 -4.91 16.18 -9.14
C GLU A 120 -6.04 15.45 -8.40
N LYS A 121 -5.78 14.33 -7.72
CA LYS A 121 -6.81 13.58 -6.97
C LYS A 121 -7.42 14.42 -5.85
N HIS A 122 -6.60 15.23 -5.19
CA HIS A 122 -7.02 16.11 -4.10
C HIS A 122 -7.68 17.39 -4.63
N LEU A 123 -7.26 17.88 -5.80
CA LEU A 123 -7.95 18.98 -6.46
C LEU A 123 -9.35 18.54 -6.92
N LEU A 124 -9.48 17.31 -7.42
CA LEU A 124 -10.76 16.76 -7.83
C LEU A 124 -11.72 16.55 -6.66
N SER A 125 -11.23 16.17 -5.48
CA SER A 125 -12.07 15.90 -4.32
C SER A 125 -12.75 17.15 -3.74
N VAL A 126 -12.25 18.35 -4.03
CA VAL A 126 -12.88 19.60 -3.57
C VAL A 126 -13.95 20.12 -4.52
N PHE A 127 -14.09 19.59 -5.75
CA PHE A 127 -15.10 20.09 -6.69
C PHE A 127 -16.48 19.48 -6.45
N ASP A 128 -17.49 20.34 -6.28
CA ASP A 128 -18.91 19.98 -6.09
C ASP A 128 -19.75 20.31 -7.35
N GLY A 129 -19.09 20.46 -8.50
CA GLY A 129 -19.70 20.82 -9.77
C GLY A 129 -19.99 22.32 -9.95
N THR A 130 -20.65 22.66 -11.06
CA THR A 130 -21.05 24.03 -11.39
C THR A 130 -22.47 24.31 -10.91
N LYS A 131 -22.68 25.38 -10.14
CA LYS A 131 -24.00 25.76 -9.59
C LYS A 131 -24.72 26.85 -10.39
N GLY A 132 -24.31 27.09 -11.64
CA GLY A 132 -24.85 28.09 -12.55
C GLY A 132 -23.79 28.60 -13.52
N GLU A 133 -24.14 29.58 -14.37
CA GLU A 133 -23.16 30.28 -15.20
C GLU A 133 -22.14 30.99 -14.28
N ASN A 134 -20.85 30.75 -14.52
CA ASN A 134 -19.72 31.31 -13.77
C ASN A 134 -19.66 31.03 -12.26
N THR A 135 -20.36 30.01 -11.74
CA THR A 135 -20.28 29.64 -10.32
C THR A 135 -19.75 28.22 -10.13
N LEU A 136 -18.63 28.10 -9.40
CA LEU A 136 -18.01 26.83 -9.02
C LEU A 136 -18.35 26.47 -7.57
N GLY A 137 -18.88 25.27 -7.35
CA GLY A 137 -19.04 24.71 -6.01
C GLY A 137 -17.75 24.06 -5.54
N LEU A 138 -17.31 24.42 -4.33
CA LEU A 138 -16.23 23.74 -3.63
C LEU A 138 -16.73 23.14 -2.32
N VAL A 139 -16.22 21.97 -1.97
CA VAL A 139 -16.47 21.30 -0.69
C VAL A 139 -15.17 21.26 0.12
N ILE A 140 -15.30 21.63 1.39
CA ILE A 140 -14.24 21.54 2.39
C ILE A 140 -14.81 20.74 3.55
N GLY A 141 -14.32 19.52 3.70
CA GLY A 141 -14.79 18.55 4.67
C GLY A 141 -13.89 17.32 4.67
N ALA A 142 -14.05 16.47 5.68
CA ALA A 142 -13.32 15.20 5.76
C ALA A 142 -14.07 14.07 5.02
N ASP A 143 -15.31 14.30 4.63
CA ASP A 143 -16.17 13.34 3.94
C ASP A 143 -16.25 13.63 2.43
N ASP A 144 -16.03 12.60 1.63
CA ASP A 144 -16.04 12.65 0.17
C ASP A 144 -17.45 12.26 -0.34
N LYS A 145 -18.40 13.21 -0.27
CA LYS A 145 -19.83 12.95 -0.55
C LYS A 145 -20.15 12.49 -1.97
N ASN A 146 -19.32 12.88 -2.93
CA ASN A 146 -19.59 12.70 -4.36
C ASN A 146 -18.82 11.52 -4.98
N VAL A 147 -18.24 10.63 -4.18
CA VAL A 147 -17.54 9.45 -4.68
C VAL A 147 -18.56 8.37 -5.07
N PRO A 148 -18.59 7.92 -6.34
CA PRO A 148 -19.51 6.88 -6.78
C PRO A 148 -19.31 5.56 -6.05
N THR A 149 -20.38 4.79 -5.86
CA THR A 149 -20.33 3.49 -5.18
C THR A 149 -19.36 2.52 -5.85
N GLU A 150 -19.23 2.58 -7.18
CA GLU A 150 -18.32 1.74 -7.95
C GLU A 150 -16.86 1.97 -7.57
N ILE A 151 -16.49 3.21 -7.22
CA ILE A 151 -15.14 3.55 -6.77
C ILE A 151 -14.87 2.95 -5.39
N TRP A 152 -15.87 2.97 -4.50
CA TRP A 152 -15.76 2.31 -3.19
C TRP A 152 -15.64 0.79 -3.30
N ILE A 153 -16.36 0.18 -4.24
CA ILE A 153 -16.24 -1.26 -4.55
C ILE A 153 -14.83 -1.55 -5.09
N GLU A 154 -14.35 -0.81 -6.10
CA GLU A 154 -13.01 -1.04 -6.66
C GLU A 154 -11.92 -0.85 -5.59
N LEU A 155 -12.04 0.18 -4.75
CA LEU A 155 -11.09 0.44 -3.67
C LEU A 155 -11.04 -0.71 -2.66
N THR A 156 -12.21 -1.26 -2.31
CA THR A 156 -12.32 -2.39 -1.38
C THR A 156 -11.77 -3.67 -1.99
N ASP A 157 -12.15 -3.99 -3.24
CA ASP A 157 -11.65 -5.16 -3.97
C ASP A 157 -10.13 -5.10 -4.16
N ALA A 158 -9.58 -3.92 -4.47
CA ALA A 158 -8.15 -3.72 -4.59
C ALA A 158 -7.44 -3.90 -3.24
N PHE A 159 -8.07 -3.52 -2.12
CA PHE A 159 -7.53 -3.77 -0.78
C PHE A 159 -7.52 -5.27 -0.44
N LEU A 160 -8.59 -6.00 -0.76
CA LEU A 160 -8.65 -7.46 -0.64
C LEU A 160 -7.55 -8.13 -1.49
N ALA A 161 -7.43 -7.75 -2.75
CA ALA A 161 -6.40 -8.26 -3.65
C ALA A 161 -4.97 -7.97 -3.15
N ALA A 162 -4.75 -6.82 -2.51
CA ALA A 162 -3.48 -6.49 -1.87
C ALA A 162 -3.19 -7.36 -0.64
N MET A 163 -4.21 -7.80 0.09
CA MET A 163 -4.03 -8.78 1.18
C MET A 163 -3.68 -10.16 0.63
N ASP A 164 -4.35 -10.62 -0.43
CA ASP A 164 -4.07 -11.89 -1.10
C ASP A 164 -2.70 -11.91 -1.81
N ALA A 165 -2.16 -10.72 -2.13
CA ALA A 165 -0.80 -10.60 -2.64
C ALA A 165 0.27 -10.75 -1.55
N LEU A 166 -0.11 -10.52 -0.28
CA LEU A 166 0.79 -10.56 0.86
C LEU A 166 0.84 -11.93 1.55
N PHE A 167 -0.27 -12.69 1.53
CA PHE A 167 -0.42 -13.98 2.22
C PHE A 167 -0.81 -15.11 1.25
#